data_AF-A0A6V7L6X5-F1
#
_entry.id   AF-A0A6V7L6X5-F1
#
_cell.length_a   1.000
_cell.length_b   1.000
_cell.length_c   1.000
_cell.angle_alpha   90.00
_cell.angle_beta   90.00
_cell.angle_gamma   90.00
#
_symmetry.space_group_name_H-M   'P 1'
#
loop_
_entity.id
_entity.type
_entity.pdbx_description
1 polymer ?
#
loop_
_entity_poly.entity_id
_entity_poly.type
_entity_poly.pdbx_seq_one_letter_code
_entity_poly.pdbx_strand_id
1 'polypeptide(L)' 'LSCTGCSLVRRGIKASEDSYVVSCMKEAGAIPLCVTNTPEVCSGFESTNLLYGTTVNPYDTRHSAGGSSGGE' A
#
# COMPACT_ATOMS: atom_id res chain seq x y z
N LEU A 1 5.71 -10.38 -1.16
CA LEU A 1 5.00 -9.22 -1.76
C LEU A 1 5.87 -7.95 -1.60
N SER A 2 5.56 -6.83 -2.27
CA SER A 2 6.33 -5.57 -2.15
C SER A 2 6.43 -5.12 -0.69
N CYS A 3 7.61 -4.70 -0.21
CA CYS A 3 7.84 -4.24 1.17
C CYS A 3 8.67 -2.94 1.20
N THR A 4 8.24 -1.99 0.38
CA THR A 4 8.95 -0.73 0.17
C THR A 4 8.57 0.35 1.19
N GLY A 5 7.44 0.21 1.88
CA GLY A 5 6.89 1.31 2.70
C GLY A 5 6.68 2.59 1.87
N CYS A 6 6.47 2.46 0.56
CA CYS A 6 6.32 3.57 -0.38
C CYS A 6 7.49 4.56 -0.40
N SER A 7 8.67 4.13 0.06
CA SER A 7 9.87 4.96 0.13
C SER A 7 10.84 4.66 -1.01
N LEU A 8 11.42 5.71 -1.61
CA LEU A 8 12.39 5.58 -2.70
C LEU A 8 13.62 4.75 -2.32
N VAL A 9 14.13 4.91 -1.09
CA VAL A 9 15.33 4.20 -0.62
C VAL A 9 15.10 2.70 -0.45
N ARG A 10 13.84 2.27 -0.39
CA ARG A 10 13.43 0.87 -0.26
C ARG A 10 12.90 0.29 -1.57
N ARG A 11 13.08 0.99 -2.71
CA ARG A 11 12.63 0.54 -4.02
C ARG A 11 13.13 -0.89 -4.30
N GLY A 12 12.21 -1.77 -4.69
CA GLY A 12 12.52 -3.15 -5.05
C GLY A 12 12.64 -4.13 -3.88
N ILE A 13 12.59 -3.65 -2.63
CA ILE A 13 12.58 -4.53 -1.45
C ILE A 13 11.29 -5.35 -1.44
N LYS A 14 11.45 -6.67 -1.26
CA LYS A 14 10.35 -7.64 -1.11
C LYS A 14 10.42 -8.25 0.29
N ALA A 15 9.25 -8.49 0.89
CA ALA A 15 9.19 -9.24 2.14
C ALA A 15 9.62 -10.69 1.91
N SER A 16 10.41 -11.24 2.83
CA SER A 16 10.84 -12.64 2.85
C SER A 16 9.81 -13.58 3.46
N GLU A 17 8.90 -13.04 4.26
CA GLU A 17 7.84 -13.78 4.95
C GLU A 17 6.54 -12.95 4.99
N ASP A 18 5.43 -13.64 5.25
CA ASP A 18 4.15 -13.00 5.47
C ASP A 18 4.09 -12.41 6.89
N SER A 19 3.34 -11.31 7.05
CA SER A 19 2.98 -10.86 8.40
C SER A 19 1.97 -11.82 9.02
N TYR A 20 1.87 -11.84 10.35
CA TYR A 20 0.91 -12.69 11.05
C TYR A 20 -0.52 -12.55 10.50
N VAL A 21 -0.97 -11.32 10.24
CA VAL A 21 -2.31 -11.05 9.70
C VAL A 21 -2.47 -11.62 8.29
N VAL A 22 -1.45 -11.47 7.42
CA VAL A 22 -1.48 -12.04 6.06
C VAL A 22 -1.52 -13.56 6.11
N SER A 23 -0.77 -14.19 7.02
CA SER A 23 -0.80 -15.65 7.22
C SER A 23 -2.21 -16.11 7.63
N CYS A 24 -2.83 -15.46 8.62
CA CYS A 24 -4.20 -15.79 9.05
C CYS A 24 -5.22 -15.63 7.91
N MET A 25 -5.10 -14.57 7.08
CA MET A 25 -5.99 -14.39 5.94
C MET A 25 -5.84 -15.51 4.91
N LYS A 26 -4.61 -15.92 4.60
CA LYS A 26 -4.34 -17.04 3.69
C LYS A 26 -4.87 -18.37 4.23
N GLU A 27 -4.69 -18.63 5.52
CA GLU A 27 -5.22 -19.82 6.21
C GLU A 27 -6.76 -19.85 6.17
N ALA A 28 -7.41 -18.70 6.24
CA ALA A 28 -8.85 -18.57 6.07
C ALA A 28 -9.33 -18.71 4.61
N GLY A 29 -8.42 -18.92 3.65
CA GLY A 29 -8.74 -19.11 2.24
C GLY A 29 -8.70 -17.84 1.38
N ALA A 30 -8.22 -16.71 1.92
CA ALA A 30 -8.07 -15.49 1.14
C ALA A 30 -6.94 -15.61 0.09
N ILE A 31 -7.12 -14.94 -1.04
CA ILE A 31 -6.12 -14.86 -2.12
C ILE A 31 -5.67 -13.40 -2.26
N PRO A 32 -4.51 -13.00 -1.66
CA PRO A 32 -4.00 -11.64 -1.79
C PRO A 32 -3.65 -11.32 -3.25
N LEU A 33 -4.25 -10.26 -3.80
CA LEU A 33 -4.09 -9.89 -5.21
C LEU A 33 -2.90 -8.95 -5.45
N CYS A 34 -2.72 -7.98 -4.56
CA CYS A 34 -1.73 -6.92 -4.71
C CYS A 34 -1.28 -6.34 -3.36
N VAL A 35 -0.31 -5.44 -3.41
CA VAL A 35 0.00 -4.50 -2.32
C VAL A 35 -0.41 -3.13 -2.81
N THR A 36 -1.23 -2.44 -2.05
CA THR A 36 -1.77 -1.14 -2.43
C THR A 36 -0.83 0.00 -2.05
N ASN A 37 -1.15 1.20 -2.53
CA ASN A 37 -0.35 2.39 -2.35
C ASN A 37 -0.69 3.10 -1.03
N THR A 38 0.32 3.67 -0.37
CA THR A 38 0.20 4.44 0.89
C THR A 38 1.11 5.69 0.82
N PRO A 39 0.99 6.69 1.70
CA PRO A 39 2.04 7.69 1.85
C PRO A 39 3.34 7.02 2.31
N GLU A 40 4.46 7.69 2.04
CA GLU A 40 5.77 7.20 2.49
C GLU A 40 5.74 6.88 3.99
N VAL A 41 6.15 5.66 4.34
CA VAL A 41 6.13 5.08 5.69
C VAL A 41 4.79 5.23 6.43
N CYS A 42 3.68 5.24 5.69
CA CYS A 42 2.32 5.46 6.20
C CYS A 42 2.13 6.81 6.91
N SER A 43 3.01 7.79 6.65
CA SER A 43 3.06 9.07 7.34
C SER A 43 2.40 10.18 6.53
N GLY A 44 1.08 10.10 6.35
CA GLY A 44 0.32 11.13 5.65
C GLY A 44 -1.19 10.87 5.63
N PHE A 45 -1.96 11.95 5.50
CA PHE A 45 -3.42 11.90 5.29
C PHE A 45 -3.81 11.73 3.81
N GLU A 46 -2.81 11.66 2.93
CA GLU A 46 -2.95 11.55 1.49
C GLU A 46 -2.05 10.42 1.00
N SER A 47 -2.57 9.48 0.20
CA SER A 47 -1.80 8.34 -0.33
C SER A 47 -0.94 8.75 -1.52
N THR A 48 0.00 9.63 -1.24
CA THR A 48 0.97 10.19 -2.19
C THR A 48 2.39 9.88 -1.75
N ASN A 49 3.20 9.37 -2.67
CA ASN A 49 4.62 9.15 -2.46
C ASN A 49 5.40 9.27 -3.77
N LEU A 50 6.72 9.42 -3.68
CA LEU A 50 7.58 9.58 -4.86
C LEU A 50 7.85 8.27 -5.63
N LEU A 51 7.54 7.10 -5.06
CA LEU A 51 7.85 5.82 -5.67
C LEU A 51 6.77 5.35 -6.66
N TYR A 52 5.50 5.50 -6.28
CA TYR A 52 4.33 5.04 -7.03
C TYR A 52 3.39 6.17 -7.44
N GLY A 53 3.58 7.39 -6.93
CA GLY A 53 2.73 8.55 -7.21
C GLY A 53 1.55 8.66 -6.25
N THR A 54 0.47 9.28 -6.73
CA THR A 54 -0.73 9.61 -5.96
C THR A 54 -1.88 8.68 -6.29
N THR A 55 -2.48 8.07 -5.27
CA THR A 55 -3.80 7.44 -5.42
C THR A 55 -4.88 8.52 -5.47
N VAL A 56 -5.77 8.44 -6.45
CA VAL A 56 -6.90 9.36 -6.61
C VAL A 56 -8.21 8.69 -6.22
N ASN A 57 -9.19 9.49 -5.82
CA ASN A 57 -10.51 8.98 -5.44
C ASN A 57 -11.22 8.34 -6.65
N PRO A 58 -11.72 7.11 -6.56
CA PRO A 58 -12.42 6.46 -7.67
C PRO A 58 -13.78 7.10 -8.01
N TYR A 59 -14.40 7.83 -7.07
CA TYR A 59 -15.66 8.54 -7.32
C TYR A 59 -15.45 9.86 -8.09
N ASP A 60 -14.29 10.50 -7.91
CA ASP A 60 -13.89 11.71 -8.64
C ASP A 60 -12.36 11.87 -8.60
N THR A 61 -11.69 11.68 -9.74
CA THR A 61 -10.22 11.68 -9.81
C THR A 61 -9.57 13.04 -9.53
N ARG A 62 -10.37 14.11 -9.37
CA ARG A 62 -9.90 15.43 -8.93
C ARG A 62 -9.76 15.52 -7.41
N HIS A 63 -10.31 14.55 -6.68
CA HIS A 63 -10.27 14.47 -5.23
C HIS A 63 -9.28 13.42 -4.74
N SER A 64 -8.85 13.63 -3.50
CA SER A 64 -8.05 12.71 -2.71
C SER A 64 -8.78 11.38 -2.40
N ALA A 65 -8.04 10.27 -2.42
CA ALA A 65 -8.47 8.98 -1.87
C ALA A 65 -8.28 8.86 -0.34
N GLY A 66 -7.70 9.87 0.29
CA GLY A 66 -7.33 9.88 1.71
C GLY A 66 -6.03 9.13 1.99
N GLY A 67 -5.77 8.90 3.27
CA GLY A 67 -4.56 8.29 3.76
C GLY A 67 -4.63 7.95 5.26
N SER A 68 -3.73 7.11 5.76
CA SER A 68 -2.59 6.55 5.03
C SER A 68 -2.93 5.36 4.12
N SER A 69 -4.11 4.76 4.28
CA SER A 69 -4.51 3.53 3.57
C SER A 69 -5.41 3.79 2.36
N GLY A 70 -5.24 4.90 1.65
CA GLY A 70 -6.13 5.29 0.55
C GLY A 70 -5.95 4.48 -0.74
N GLY A 71 -4.96 3.58 -0.80
CA GLY A 71 -4.85 2.61 -1.88
C GLY A 71 -5.72 1.36 -1.70
N GLU A 72 -6.20 1.10 -0.48
CA GLU A 72 -7.18 0.05 -0.18
C GLU A 72 -8.60 0.53 -0.53
#